data_AF-A0A3B9CTT1-F1
#
_entry.id   AF-A0A3B9CTT1-F1
#
_cell.length_a   1.000
_cell.length_b   1.000
_cell.length_c   1.000
_cell.angle_alpha   90.00
_cell.angle_beta   90.00
_cell.angle_gamma   90.00
#
_symmetry.space_group_name_H-M   'P 1'
#
loop_
_entity.id
_entity.type
_entity.pdbx_description
1 polymer ?
#
loop_
_entity_poly.entity_id
_entity_poly.type
_entity_poly.pdbx_seq_one_letter_code
_entity_poly.pdbx_strand_id
1 'polypeptide(L)'
;SGEIECGVGRGQLNPSLIREGLTVVDLTRYPLESPFAEESRARGAHYISPQAVFMKQLQIQFKMLTGNELPESAIQEGLAGA
;
A
#
# COMPACT_ATOMS: atom_id res chain seq x y z
N SER A 1 6.25 -6.39 -14.66
CA SER A 1 6.64 -7.24 -13.51
C SER A 1 5.39 -7.94 -13.04
N GLY A 2 5.44 -9.26 -12.85
CA GLY A 2 4.24 -10.11 -12.70
C GLY A 2 3.46 -9.80 -11.44
N GLU A 3 2.14 -9.72 -11.58
CA GLU A 3 1.20 -9.67 -10.47
C GLU A 3 1.35 -10.95 -9.63
N ILE A 4 1.52 -10.81 -8.31
CA ILE A 4 1.59 -11.94 -7.40
C ILE A 4 0.16 -12.22 -6.94
N GLU A 5 -0.33 -13.43 -7.18
CA GLU A 5 -1.67 -13.83 -6.80
C GLU A 5 -1.68 -14.54 -5.44
N CYS A 6 -2.78 -14.39 -4.69
CA CYS A 6 -3.08 -15.26 -3.54
C CYS A 6 -3.47 -16.66 -4.03
N GLY A 7 -2.83 -17.70 -3.50
CA GLY A 7 -3.18 -19.08 -3.81
C GLY A 7 -2.11 -20.10 -3.42
N VAL A 8 -2.38 -21.38 -3.67
CA VAL A 8 -1.48 -22.49 -3.31
C VAL A 8 -0.70 -23.05 -4.50
N GLY A 9 -0.85 -22.45 -5.68
CA GLY A 9 -0.15 -22.83 -6.90
C GLY A 9 1.28 -22.31 -7.00
N ARG A 10 2.04 -22.82 -7.97
CA ARG A 10 3.42 -22.35 -8.23
C ARG A 10 3.39 -20.88 -8.65
N GLY A 11 4.16 -20.05 -7.97
CA GLY A 11 4.23 -18.60 -8.24
C GLY A 11 3.17 -17.77 -7.53
N GLN A 12 2.27 -18.41 -6.79
CA GLN A 12 1.28 -17.75 -5.94
C GLN A 12 1.79 -17.68 -4.48
N LEU A 13 1.30 -16.70 -3.72
CA LEU A 13 1.55 -16.61 -2.29
C LEU A 13 0.44 -17.32 -1.53
N ASN A 14 0.83 -18.32 -0.72
CA ASN A 14 -0.12 -19.06 0.09
C ASN A 14 -0.74 -18.15 1.17
N PRO A 15 -2.07 -17.94 1.16
CA PRO A 15 -2.72 -17.02 2.09
C PRO A 15 -2.60 -17.45 3.56
N SER A 16 -2.34 -18.73 3.86
CA SER A 16 -2.09 -19.21 5.24
C SER A 16 -0.80 -18.69 5.87
N LEU A 17 0.08 -18.07 5.07
CA LEU A 17 1.25 -17.34 5.56
C LEU A 17 0.85 -16.04 6.28
N ILE A 18 -0.28 -15.44 5.88
CA ILE A 18 -0.83 -14.24 6.50
C ILE A 18 -1.54 -14.65 7.78
N ARG A 19 -1.19 -14.03 8.90
CA ARG A 19 -1.69 -14.36 10.24
C ARG A 19 -1.84 -13.09 11.07
N GLU A 20 -2.68 -13.18 12.08
CA GLU A 20 -2.81 -12.14 13.09
C GLU A 20 -1.45 -11.75 13.68
N GLY A 21 -1.26 -10.46 13.94
CA GLY A 21 -0.02 -9.89 14.45
C GLY A 21 1.09 -9.68 13.41
N LEU A 22 0.95 -10.22 12.19
CA LEU A 22 1.85 -9.88 11.09
C LEU A 22 1.50 -8.52 10.50
N THR A 23 2.54 -7.83 10.02
CA THR A 23 2.37 -6.65 9.17
C THR A 23 2.56 -7.05 7.72
N VAL A 24 1.60 -6.71 6.87
CA VAL A 24 1.62 -7.00 5.44
C VAL A 24 1.64 -5.69 4.66
N VAL A 25 2.54 -5.60 3.68
CA VAL A 25 2.62 -4.49 2.73
C VAL A 25 2.92 -5.07 1.35
N ASP A 26 2.21 -4.59 0.32
CA ASP A 26 2.43 -4.99 -1.07
C ASP A 26 2.55 -3.75 -1.95
N LEU A 27 3.74 -3.50 -2.48
CA LEU A 27 4.04 -2.34 -3.32
C LEU A 27 4.08 -2.71 -4.81
N THR A 28 3.68 -3.91 -5.21
CA THR A 28 3.74 -4.36 -6.61
C THR A 28 2.74 -3.64 -7.52
N ARG A 29 1.61 -3.16 -6.97
CA ARG A 29 0.57 -2.41 -7.68
C ARG A 29 0.53 -0.92 -7.32
N TYR A 30 1.63 -0.41 -6.75
CA TYR A 30 1.72 0.94 -6.23
C TYR A 30 1.22 2.02 -7.20
N PRO A 31 0.40 3.00 -6.75
CA PRO A 31 -0.06 3.21 -5.38
C PRO A 31 -1.35 2.46 -5.01
N LEU A 32 -1.86 1.58 -5.87
CA LEU A 32 -3.12 0.86 -5.66
C LEU A 32 -2.96 -0.31 -4.68
N GLU A 33 -4.07 -0.69 -4.04
CA GLU A 33 -4.13 -1.92 -3.26
C GLU A 33 -4.11 -3.14 -4.17
N SER A 34 -3.54 -4.24 -3.67
CA SER A 34 -3.58 -5.55 -4.31
C SER A 34 -4.61 -6.46 -3.64
N PRO A 35 -4.92 -7.63 -4.22
CA PRO A 35 -5.79 -8.62 -3.61
C PRO A 35 -5.35 -9.08 -2.20
N PHE A 36 -4.08 -8.89 -1.84
CA PHE A 36 -3.57 -9.18 -0.50
C PHE A 36 -4.16 -8.28 0.59
N ALA A 37 -4.68 -7.10 0.24
CA ALA A 37 -5.32 -6.19 1.19
C ALA A 37 -6.54 -6.85 1.85
N GLU A 38 -7.39 -7.48 1.04
CA GLU A 38 -8.59 -8.17 1.50
C GLU A 38 -8.24 -9.36 2.38
N GLU A 39 -7.32 -10.22 1.92
CA GLU A 39 -6.89 -11.41 2.67
C GLU A 39 -6.22 -11.03 4.01
N SER A 40 -5.43 -9.96 4.02
CA SER A 40 -4.78 -9.44 5.24
C SER A 40 -5.79 -8.98 6.27
N ARG A 41 -6.81 -8.22 5.85
CA ARG A 41 -7.90 -7.79 6.71
C ARG A 41 -8.72 -8.98 7.23
N ALA A 42 -9.08 -9.90 6.35
CA ALA A 42 -9.88 -11.08 6.69
C ALA A 42 -9.21 -11.97 7.76
N ARG A 43 -7.87 -11.99 7.78
CA ARG A 43 -7.07 -12.80 8.72
C ARG A 43 -6.59 -12.04 9.96
N GLY A 44 -6.98 -10.79 10.13
CA GLY A 44 -6.56 -9.96 11.27
C GLY A 44 -5.09 -9.53 11.23
N ALA A 45 -4.45 -9.58 10.06
CA ALA A 45 -3.13 -9.00 9.89
C ALA A 45 -3.20 -7.47 9.81
N HIS A 46 -2.14 -6.79 10.24
CA HIS A 46 -2.02 -5.35 10.08
C HIS A 46 -1.58 -5.04 8.65
N TYR A 47 -2.54 -4.61 7.81
CA TYR A 47 -2.24 -4.23 6.43
C TYR A 47 -1.83 -2.76 6.33
N ILE A 48 -0.66 -2.50 5.75
CA ILE A 48 -0.21 -1.15 5.39
C ILE A 48 -0.62 -0.85 3.96
N SER A 49 -1.51 0.12 3.78
CA SER A 49 -1.97 0.58 2.47
C SER A 49 -0.80 1.16 1.65
N PRO A 50 -0.66 0.79 0.36
CA PRO A 50 0.33 1.38 -0.54
C PRO A 50 0.10 2.88 -0.76
N GLN A 51 -1.16 3.34 -0.74
CA GLN A 51 -1.48 4.77 -0.78
C GLN A 51 -0.87 5.50 0.43
N ALA A 52 -0.91 4.93 1.63
CA ALA A 52 -0.31 5.55 2.81
C ALA A 52 1.21 5.70 2.66
N VAL A 53 1.89 4.69 2.08
CA VAL A 53 3.32 4.75 1.75
C VAL A 53 3.59 5.86 0.73
N PHE A 54 2.76 5.94 -0.32
CA PHE A 54 2.86 6.98 -1.34
C PHE A 54 2.71 8.38 -0.76
N MET A 55 1.71 8.59 0.08
CA MET A 55 1.50 9.90 0.68
C MET A 55 2.67 10.31 1.57
N LYS A 56 3.23 9.36 2.33
CA LYS A 56 4.40 9.65 3.16
C LYS A 56 5.62 10.00 2.32
N GLN A 57 5.86 9.27 1.23
CA GLN A 57 6.94 9.55 0.30
C GLN A 57 6.78 10.95 -0.34
N LEU A 58 5.58 11.29 -0.79
CA LEU A 58 5.28 12.57 -1.42
C LEU A 58 5.51 13.75 -0.45
N GLN A 59 5.05 13.63 0.80
CA GLN A 59 5.29 14.62 1.85
C GLN A 59 6.78 14.87 2.08
N ILE A 60 7.57 13.80 2.21
CA ILE A 60 9.02 13.88 2.41
C ILE A 60 9.67 14.61 1.23
N GLN A 61 9.33 14.21 0.00
CA GLN A 61 9.92 14.80 -1.21
C GLN A 61 9.56 16.28 -1.35
N PHE A 62 8.29 16.65 -1.15
CA PHE A 62 7.84 18.04 -1.19
C PHE A 62 8.60 18.91 -0.19
N LYS A 63 8.76 18.43 1.05
CA LYS A 63 9.51 19.13 2.08
C LYS A 63 10.98 19.30 1.74
N MET A 64 11.63 18.26 1.21
CA MET A 64 13.03 18.34 0.79
C MET A 64 13.25 19.34 -0.35
N LEU A 65 12.31 19.44 -1.29
CA LEU A 65 12.43 20.32 -2.45
C LEU A 65 12.06 21.77 -2.15
N THR A 66 11.08 22.00 -1.29
CA THR A 66 10.49 23.34 -1.07
C THR A 66 10.82 23.94 0.30
N GLY A 67 11.24 23.11 1.26
CA GLY A 67 11.35 23.48 2.67
C GLY A 67 10.02 23.56 3.42
N ASN A 68 8.88 23.39 2.75
CA ASN A 68 7.54 23.53 3.31
C ASN A 68 6.84 22.17 3.52
N GLU A 69 5.86 22.13 4.40
CA GLU A 69 4.97 20.97 4.53
C GLU A 69 3.93 20.97 3.39
N LEU A 70 3.61 19.78 2.86
CA LEU A 70 2.57 19.64 1.84
C LEU A 70 1.18 19.80 2.49
N PRO A 71 0.34 20.75 2.07
CA PRO A 71 -0.99 20.93 2.65
C PRO A 71 -1.89 19.70 2.44
N GLU A 72 -2.64 19.30 3.46
CA GLU A 72 -3.58 18.17 3.37
C GLU A 72 -4.66 18.37 2.32
N SER A 73 -5.12 19.60 2.11
CA SER A 73 -6.10 19.92 1.06
C SER A 73 -5.56 19.64 -0.34
N ALA A 74 -4.29 19.96 -0.60
CA ALA A 74 -3.65 19.72 -1.89
C ALA A 74 -3.51 18.22 -2.18
N ILE A 75 -3.31 17.40 -1.14
CA ILE A 75 -3.30 15.93 -1.23
C ILE A 75 -4.66 15.42 -1.70
N GLN A 76 -5.74 15.87 -1.06
CA GLN A 76 -7.10 15.43 -1.37
C GLN A 76 -7.51 15.84 -2.80
N GLU A 77 -7.19 17.07 -3.19
CA GLU A 77 -7.47 17.59 -4.54
C GLU A 77 -6.69 16.83 -5.62
N GLY A 78 -5.39 16.57 -5.38
CA GLY A 78 -4.54 15.85 -6.33
C GLY A 78 -4.97 14.39 -6.54
N LEU A 79 -5.44 13.71 -5.49
CA LEU A 79 -5.93 12.33 -5.57
C LEU A 79 -7.33 12.21 -6.18
N ALA A 80 -8.18 13.25 -6.04
CA ALA A 80 -9.52 13.26 -6.64
C ALA A 80 -9.50 13.45 -8.17
N GLY A 81 -8.40 13.95 -8.72
CA GLY A 81 -8.21 14.14 -10.17
C GLY A 81 -7.42 13.04 -10.88
N ALA A 82 -7.00 12.00 -10.18
CA ALA A 82 -6.16 10.90 -10.69
C ALA A 82 -6.96 9.64 -11.06
#